data_AF-A0A8C6XIN0-F1
#
_entry.id   AF-A0A8C6XIN0-F1
#
_cell.length_a   1.000
_cell.length_b   1.000
_cell.length_c   1.000
_cell.angle_alpha   90.00
_cell.angle_beta   90.00
_cell.angle_gamma   90.00
#
_symmetry.space_group_name_H-M   'P 1'
#
loop_
_entity.id
_entity.type
_entity.pdbx_description
1 polymer ?
#
loop_
_entity_poly.entity_id
_entity_poly.type
_entity_poly.pdbx_seq_one_letter_code
_entity_poly.pdbx_strand_id
1 'polypeptide(L)'
;MEGDYKMDDSNKLALMSELPPVLQMTIQGLDGKRSSQHLAMSQKEKLAIFPIHMKLNSSATVVYDYSNLVIGYRSWPGKSCYVTRMNQKDIQSLDAVIGIFQHVQKPPPLLPLGQREKPMENLSAVLAQRSTLGAAINLLCGSLPVYWA
;
A
#
# COMPACT_ATOMS: atom_id res chain seq x y z
N MET A 1 43.72 2.06 -5.59
CA MET A 1 43.69 0.58 -5.58
C MET A 1 42.20 0.25 -5.53
N GLU A 2 41.55 0.29 -6.69
CA GLU A 2 40.11 0.08 -6.84
C GLU A 2 39.89 -1.43 -6.92
N GLY A 3 39.35 -2.04 -5.86
CA GLY A 3 39.03 -3.46 -5.84
C GLY A 3 37.72 -3.69 -6.56
N ASP A 4 37.79 -4.26 -7.77
CA ASP A 4 36.60 -4.84 -8.43
C ASP A 4 36.08 -6.00 -7.59
N TYR A 5 35.12 -5.72 -6.70
CA TYR A 5 34.36 -6.74 -6.00
C TYR A 5 33.43 -7.44 -6.99
N LYS A 6 33.98 -8.43 -7.68
CA LYS A 6 33.21 -9.32 -8.55
C LYS A 6 32.43 -10.28 -7.65
N MET A 7 31.17 -9.96 -7.39
CA MET A 7 30.25 -10.90 -6.71
C MET A 7 30.19 -12.20 -7.50
N ASP A 8 30.52 -13.31 -6.84
CA ASP A 8 30.42 -14.65 -7.42
C ASP A 8 28.95 -15.08 -7.58
N ASP A 9 28.71 -16.03 -8.48
CA ASP A 9 27.35 -16.45 -8.83
C ASP A 9 26.64 -17.19 -7.69
N SER A 10 27.36 -17.75 -6.71
CA SER A 10 26.73 -18.34 -5.51
C SER A 10 26.22 -17.27 -4.56
N ASN A 11 26.96 -16.17 -4.38
CA ASN A 11 26.48 -15.02 -3.62
C ASN A 11 25.31 -14.30 -4.32
N LYS A 12 25.31 -14.22 -5.65
CA LYS A 12 24.14 -13.72 -6.40
C LYS A 12 22.93 -14.63 -6.22
N LEU A 13 23.10 -15.95 -6.31
CA LEU A 13 22.00 -16.89 -6.15
C LEU A 13 21.45 -16.88 -4.72
N ALA A 14 22.32 -16.75 -3.72
CA ALA A 14 21.93 -16.54 -2.32
C ALA A 14 21.11 -15.25 -2.17
N LEU A 15 21.58 -14.12 -2.71
CA LEU A 15 20.84 -12.85 -2.68
C LEU A 15 19.50 -12.94 -3.43
N MET A 16 19.45 -13.65 -4.56
CA MET A 16 18.21 -13.88 -5.31
C MET A 16 17.22 -14.78 -4.56
N SER A 17 17.69 -15.70 -3.70
CA SER A 17 16.85 -16.55 -2.84
C SER A 17 16.27 -15.84 -1.62
N GLU A 18 16.85 -14.69 -1.23
CA GLU A 18 16.37 -13.88 -0.12
C GLU A 18 15.29 -12.88 -0.53
N LEU A 19 15.22 -12.55 -1.83
CA LEU A 19 14.23 -11.61 -2.34
C LEU A 19 12.86 -12.29 -2.53
N PRO A 20 11.75 -11.59 -2.26
CA PRO A 20 10.42 -12.13 -2.50
C PRO A 20 10.24 -12.52 -3.97
N PRO A 21 9.70 -13.70 -4.31
CA PRO A 21 9.33 -14.01 -5.68
C PRO A 21 8.35 -12.96 -6.21
N VAL A 22 8.68 -12.40 -7.39
CA VAL A 22 7.83 -11.44 -8.10
C VAL A 22 7.03 -12.19 -9.15
N LEU A 23 5.74 -12.24 -8.97
CA LEU A 23 4.76 -12.79 -9.89
C LEU A 23 4.26 -11.67 -10.81
N GLN A 24 4.55 -11.77 -12.10
CA GLN A 24 3.99 -10.87 -13.11
C GLN A 24 2.70 -11.47 -13.64
N MET A 25 1.59 -10.78 -13.43
CA MET A 25 0.28 -11.20 -13.92
C MET A 25 -0.37 -10.09 -14.72
N THR A 26 -1.01 -10.47 -15.81
CA THR A 26 -1.81 -9.53 -16.60
C THR A 26 -3.27 -9.72 -16.24
N ILE A 27 -3.80 -8.80 -15.44
CA ILE A 27 -5.21 -8.79 -15.03
C ILE A 27 -5.97 -7.71 -15.79
N GLN A 28 -7.21 -8.04 -16.14
CA GLN A 28 -8.15 -7.06 -16.69
C GLN A 28 -8.57 -6.15 -15.54
N GLY A 29 -8.21 -4.87 -15.61
CA GLY A 29 -8.67 -3.88 -14.66
C GLY A 29 -10.17 -3.61 -14.81
N LEU A 30 -10.76 -2.94 -13.82
CA LEU A 30 -12.17 -2.51 -13.80
C LEU A 30 -12.57 -1.61 -15.00
N ASP A 31 -11.59 -1.09 -15.75
CA ASP A 31 -11.76 -0.32 -16.98
C ASP A 31 -11.70 -1.17 -18.27
N GLY A 32 -11.63 -2.51 -18.15
CA GLY A 32 -11.51 -3.44 -19.26
C GLY A 32 -10.11 -3.49 -19.89
N LYS A 33 -9.13 -2.75 -19.36
CA LYS A 33 -7.78 -2.69 -19.91
C LYS A 33 -6.90 -3.77 -19.26
N ARG A 34 -6.14 -4.52 -20.07
CA ARG A 34 -5.07 -5.39 -19.54
C ARG A 34 -3.98 -4.52 -18.95
N SER A 35 -3.79 -4.61 -17.65
CA SER A 35 -2.65 -3.99 -16.97
C SER A 35 -1.69 -5.08 -16.51
N SER A 36 -0.40 -4.91 -16.80
CA SER A 36 0.64 -5.74 -16.18
C SER A 36 0.73 -5.29 -14.73
N GLN A 37 0.30 -6.14 -13.81
CA GLN A 37 0.47 -5.90 -12.38
C GLN A 37 1.59 -6.79 -11.88
N HIS A 38 2.54 -6.17 -11.19
CA HIS A 38 3.58 -6.87 -10.48
C HIS A 38 3.06 -7.21 -9.09
N LEU A 39 3.25 -8.45 -8.66
CA LEU A 39 2.93 -8.86 -7.30
C LEU A 39 4.19 -9.44 -6.69
N ALA A 40 4.66 -8.87 -5.58
CA ALA A 40 5.72 -9.49 -4.80
C ALA A 40 5.09 -10.16 -3.57
N MET A 41 5.32 -11.45 -3.40
CA MET A 41 4.85 -12.18 -2.22
C MET A 41 6.02 -12.83 -1.51
N SER A 42 6.09 -12.65 -0.19
CA SER A 42 7.07 -13.33 0.66
C SER A 42 6.34 -14.20 1.66
N GLN A 43 6.44 -15.53 1.51
CA GLN A 43 5.90 -16.45 2.52
C GLN A 43 6.68 -16.35 3.83
N LYS A 44 8.00 -16.14 3.75
CA LYS A 44 8.88 -16.00 4.92
C LYS A 44 8.52 -14.77 5.73
N GLU A 45 8.32 -13.62 5.07
CA GLU A 45 7.98 -12.36 5.73
C GLU A 45 6.46 -12.20 5.96
N LYS A 46 5.66 -13.09 5.36
CA LYS A 46 4.19 -13.05 5.35
C LYS A 46 3.68 -11.70 4.85
N LEU A 47 4.18 -11.29 3.68
CA LEU A 47 3.83 -10.03 3.03
C LEU A 47 3.34 -10.27 1.61
N ALA A 48 2.40 -9.44 1.17
CA ALA A 48 2.08 -9.27 -0.26
C ALA A 48 2.09 -7.78 -0.63
N ILE A 49 2.79 -7.44 -1.71
CA ILE A 49 2.99 -6.06 -2.17
C ILE A 49 2.44 -5.93 -3.59
N PHE A 50 1.55 -4.95 -3.77
CA PHE A 50 0.85 -4.68 -5.02
C PHE A 50 1.10 -3.22 -5.45
N PRO A 51 2.01 -2.97 -6.39
CA PRO A 51 2.08 -1.73 -7.15
C PRO A 51 0.87 -1.63 -8.07
N ILE A 52 0.14 -0.51 -7.99
CA ILE A 52 -1.07 -0.23 -8.75
C ILE A 52 -0.82 0.99 -9.61
N HIS A 53 -1.13 0.90 -10.90
CA HIS A 53 -1.21 2.05 -11.77
C HIS A 53 -2.63 2.63 -11.71
N MET A 54 -2.73 3.91 -11.37
CA MET A 54 -3.98 4.64 -11.30
C MET A 54 -4.10 5.58 -12.51
N LYS A 55 -5.28 6.18 -12.69
CA LYS A 55 -5.51 7.16 -13.76
C LYS A 55 -4.66 8.43 -13.50
N LEU A 56 -4.45 9.26 -14.53
CA LEU A 56 -3.82 10.58 -14.42
C LEU A 56 -2.35 10.57 -13.94
N ASN A 57 -1.54 9.61 -14.42
CA ASN A 57 -0.12 9.47 -14.06
C ASN A 57 0.14 9.29 -12.55
N SER A 58 -0.87 8.82 -11.82
CA SER A 58 -0.74 8.46 -10.41
C SER A 58 -0.53 6.95 -10.26
N SER A 59 0.13 6.57 -9.18
CA SER A 59 0.31 5.16 -8.80
C SER A 59 0.05 5.00 -7.32
N ALA A 60 -0.14 3.77 -6.88
CA ALA A 60 -0.17 3.44 -5.48
C ALA A 60 0.60 2.15 -5.22
N THR A 61 0.93 1.91 -3.95
CA THR A 61 1.41 0.61 -3.49
C THR A 61 0.57 0.20 -2.31
N VAL A 62 0.03 -1.03 -2.38
CA VAL A 62 -0.66 -1.69 -1.28
C VAL A 62 0.24 -2.76 -0.70
N VAL A 63 0.36 -2.80 0.62
CA VAL A 63 1.11 -3.83 1.34
C VAL A 63 0.16 -4.53 2.30
N TYR A 64 -0.02 -5.83 2.13
CA TYR A 64 -0.67 -6.71 3.09
C TYR A 64 0.41 -7.25 4.02
N ASP A 65 0.35 -6.86 5.30
CA ASP A 65 1.16 -7.42 6.35
C ASP A 65 0.33 -8.44 7.14
N TYR A 66 0.46 -9.71 6.77
CA TYR A 66 -0.28 -10.80 7.41
C TYR A 66 0.28 -11.15 8.80
N SER A 67 1.48 -10.68 9.14
CA SER A 67 2.06 -10.85 10.48
C SER A 67 1.42 -9.88 11.47
N ASN A 68 1.25 -8.62 11.06
CA ASN A 68 0.70 -7.55 11.91
C ASN A 68 -0.82 -7.34 11.72
N LEU A 69 -1.44 -8.02 10.75
CA LEU A 69 -2.86 -7.91 10.42
C LEU A 69 -3.26 -6.49 10.03
N VAL A 70 -2.41 -5.85 9.22
CA VAL A 70 -2.61 -4.49 8.72
C VAL A 70 -2.42 -4.47 7.20
N ILE A 71 -3.22 -3.64 6.54
CA ILE A 71 -3.06 -3.34 5.13
C ILE A 71 -2.69 -1.87 5.01
N GLY A 72 -1.55 -1.58 4.37
CA GLY A 72 -1.09 -0.22 4.10
C GLY A 72 -1.30 0.18 2.66
N TYR A 73 -1.52 1.47 2.44
CA TYR A 73 -1.67 2.08 1.14
C TYR A 73 -0.93 3.41 1.10
N ARG A 74 -0.15 3.61 0.04
CA ARG A 74 0.49 4.89 -0.27
C ARG A 74 0.32 5.21 -1.74
N SER A 75 -0.26 6.37 -2.04
CA SER A 75 -0.33 6.91 -3.40
C SER A 75 0.88 7.80 -3.72
N TRP A 76 1.15 7.94 -5.02
CA TRP A 76 2.11 8.87 -5.59
C TRP A 76 1.49 9.59 -6.80
N PRO A 77 1.47 10.94 -6.81
CA PRO A 77 1.82 11.82 -5.69
C PRO A 77 0.78 11.70 -4.56
N GLY A 78 1.24 11.60 -3.31
CA GLY A 78 0.39 11.51 -2.13
C GLY A 78 1.12 12.09 -0.91
N LYS A 79 0.39 12.80 -0.04
CA LYS A 79 0.95 13.47 1.15
C LYS A 79 0.72 12.72 2.45
N SER A 80 -0.02 11.60 2.40
CA SER A 80 -0.37 10.78 3.55
C SER A 80 -0.27 9.30 3.17
N CYS A 81 0.01 8.48 4.16
CA CYS A 81 -0.13 7.03 4.08
C CYS A 81 -1.38 6.63 4.84
N TYR A 82 -2.05 5.58 4.38
CA TYR A 82 -3.27 5.10 5.03
C TYR A 82 -3.14 3.63 5.37
N VAL A 83 -3.75 3.23 6.46
CA VAL A 83 -3.77 1.85 6.93
C VAL A 83 -5.17 1.43 7.32
N THR A 84 -5.48 0.15 7.17
CA THR A 84 -6.71 -0.45 7.71
C THR A 84 -6.39 -1.79 8.35
N ARG A 85 -7.26 -2.25 9.24
CA ARG A 85 -7.12 -3.54 9.90
C ARG A 85 -7.51 -4.66 8.94
N MET A 86 -6.70 -5.71 8.92
CA MET A 86 -6.98 -6.93 8.18
C MET A 86 -7.91 -7.83 8.99
N ASN A 87 -9.00 -8.29 8.39
CA ASN A 87 -9.84 -9.33 8.97
C ASN A 87 -9.32 -10.71 8.55
N GLN A 88 -8.81 -11.50 9.50
CA GLN A 88 -8.25 -12.83 9.22
C GLN A 88 -9.28 -13.84 8.69
N LYS A 89 -10.57 -13.66 8.99
CA LYS A 89 -11.63 -14.56 8.54
C LYS A 89 -12.15 -14.20 7.15
N ASP A 90 -11.95 -12.96 6.74
CA ASP A 90 -12.42 -12.39 5.48
C ASP A 90 -11.45 -11.28 5.03
N ILE A 91 -10.30 -11.71 4.50
CA ILE A 91 -9.23 -10.79 4.11
C ILE A 91 -9.74 -9.94 2.94
N GLN A 92 -9.73 -8.61 3.10
CA GLN A 92 -10.25 -7.71 2.09
C GLN A 92 -9.50 -7.87 0.75
N SER A 93 -10.25 -7.98 -0.35
CA SER A 93 -9.67 -8.00 -1.70
C SER A 93 -8.97 -6.69 -2.04
N LEU A 94 -8.08 -6.72 -3.02
CA LEU A 94 -7.36 -5.54 -3.48
C LEU A 94 -8.33 -4.42 -3.91
N ASP A 95 -9.40 -4.76 -4.63
CA ASP A 95 -10.41 -3.79 -5.08
C ASP A 95 -11.16 -3.15 -3.92
N ALA A 96 -11.52 -3.91 -2.88
CA ALA A 96 -12.16 -3.38 -1.68
C ALA A 96 -11.25 -2.39 -0.96
N VAL A 97 -9.97 -2.73 -0.82
CA VAL A 97 -8.94 -1.87 -0.22
C VAL A 97 -8.75 -0.58 -1.02
N ILE A 98 -8.64 -0.67 -2.35
CA ILE A 98 -8.55 0.51 -3.22
C ILE A 98 -9.79 1.40 -3.06
N GLY A 99 -10.99 0.81 -2.98
CA GLY A 99 -12.23 1.55 -2.79
C GLY A 99 -12.28 2.37 -1.49
N ILE A 100 -11.76 1.80 -0.39
CA ILE A 100 -11.63 2.48 0.91
C ILE A 100 -10.69 3.69 0.77
N PHE A 101 -9.46 3.46 0.32
CA PHE A 101 -8.44 4.51 0.30
C PHE A 101 -8.68 5.60 -0.75
N GLN A 102 -9.45 5.31 -1.81
CA GLN A 102 -9.94 6.35 -2.74
C GLN A 102 -10.99 7.26 -2.10
N HIS A 103 -11.79 6.77 -1.16
CA HIS A 103 -12.74 7.62 -0.43
C HIS A 103 -12.03 8.54 0.55
N VAL A 104 -11.05 8.03 1.30
CA VAL A 104 -10.32 8.81 2.32
C VAL A 104 -9.44 9.91 1.69
N GLN A 105 -9.01 9.74 0.44
CA GLN A 105 -8.23 10.75 -0.29
C GLN A 105 -9.08 11.89 -0.89
N LYS A 106 -10.41 11.76 -0.94
CA LYS A 106 -11.27 12.84 -1.45
C LYS A 106 -11.36 13.95 -0.39
N PRO A 107 -11.12 15.22 -0.76
CA PRO A 107 -11.51 16.34 0.08
C PRO A 107 -13.00 16.20 0.44
N PRO A 108 -13.43 16.60 1.65
CA PRO A 108 -14.84 16.73 1.95
C PRO A 108 -15.52 17.55 0.85
N PRO A 109 -16.75 17.20 0.42
CA PRO A 109 -17.50 18.08 -0.47
C PRO A 109 -17.52 19.48 0.13
N LEU A 110 -17.06 20.47 -0.63
CA LEU A 110 -17.18 21.87 -0.24
C LEU A 110 -18.67 22.18 -0.15
N LEU A 111 -19.22 22.14 1.05
CA LEU A 111 -20.58 22.59 1.30
C LEU A 111 -20.66 24.07 0.93
N PRO A 112 -21.71 24.50 0.21
CA PRO A 112 -21.93 25.92 -0.07
C PRO A 112 -21.90 26.73 1.23
N LEU A 113 -21.13 27.81 1.22
CA LEU A 113 -20.98 28.75 2.33
C LEU A 113 -22.37 29.24 2.79
N GLY A 114 -22.92 28.67 3.86
CA GLY A 114 -24.21 29.15 4.37
C GLY A 114 -25.02 28.20 5.26
N GLN A 115 -24.72 26.90 5.31
CA GLN A 115 -25.44 26.00 6.22
C GLN A 115 -24.58 25.69 7.45
N ARG A 116 -25.02 26.20 8.61
CA ARG A 116 -24.53 25.80 9.94
C ARG A 116 -24.89 24.32 10.13
N GLU A 117 -23.99 23.45 9.72
CA GLU A 117 -24.16 22.02 9.95
C GLU A 117 -23.63 21.66 11.33
N LYS A 118 -24.42 20.86 12.04
CA LYS A 118 -23.94 20.05 13.17
C LYS A 118 -22.66 19.33 12.71
N PRO A 119 -21.64 19.14 13.57
CA PRO A 119 -20.45 18.40 13.18
C PRO A 119 -20.88 16.99 12.75
N MET A 120 -21.01 16.77 11.44
CA MET A 120 -20.99 15.44 10.89
C MET A 120 -19.62 14.92 11.30
N GLU A 121 -19.62 13.90 12.18
CA GLU A 121 -18.41 13.34 12.76
C GLU A 121 -17.35 13.26 11.67
N ASN A 122 -16.31 14.07 11.85
CA ASN A 122 -15.22 14.15 10.93
C ASN A 122 -14.80 12.71 10.64
N LEU A 123 -14.78 12.30 9.38
CA LEU A 123 -13.89 11.24 8.91
C LEU A 123 -12.44 11.78 9.02
N SER A 124 -12.08 12.32 10.20
CA SER A 124 -10.73 12.62 10.62
C SER A 124 -10.10 11.27 10.81
N ALA A 125 -9.52 10.76 9.74
CA ALA A 125 -8.71 9.56 9.74
C ALA A 125 -7.79 9.63 10.97
N VAL A 126 -7.95 8.68 11.90
CA VAL A 126 -7.26 8.73 13.20
C VAL A 126 -5.78 8.48 12.96
N LEU A 127 -4.90 9.30 13.54
CA LEU A 127 -3.46 9.12 13.38
C LEU A 127 -3.05 7.72 13.89
N ALA A 128 -2.39 6.94 13.04
CA ALA A 128 -1.93 5.61 13.37
C ALA A 128 -0.59 5.67 14.11
N GLN A 129 -0.46 4.87 15.17
CA GLN A 129 0.78 4.76 15.92
C GLN A 129 1.74 3.84 15.17
N ARG A 130 2.87 4.38 14.69
CA ARG A 130 3.86 3.63 13.90
C ARG A 130 4.42 2.38 14.60
N SER A 131 4.51 2.41 15.92
CA SER A 131 4.94 1.27 16.73
C SER A 131 4.06 0.03 16.57
N THR A 132 2.83 0.18 16.06
CA THR A 132 1.88 -0.93 15.90
C THR A 132 1.74 -1.44 14.46
N LEU A 133 2.46 -0.86 13.49
CA LEU A 133 2.19 -1.10 12.06
C LEU A 133 3.14 -2.10 11.38
N GLY A 134 4.21 -2.53 12.04
CA GLY A 134 5.21 -3.42 11.45
C GLY A 134 6.21 -2.71 10.53
N ALA A 135 7.33 -3.38 10.24
CA ALA A 135 8.44 -2.78 9.50
C ALA A 135 8.08 -2.47 8.03
N ALA A 136 7.35 -3.36 7.37
CA ALA A 136 6.97 -3.20 5.97
C ALA A 136 6.06 -1.98 5.74
N ILE A 137 5.08 -1.77 6.63
CA ILE A 137 4.19 -0.59 6.56
C ILE A 137 4.96 0.69 6.89
N ASN A 138 5.84 0.67 7.88
CA ASN A 138 6.68 1.82 8.20
C ASN A 138 7.61 2.19 7.02
N LEU A 139 8.18 1.21 6.33
CA LEU A 139 8.98 1.41 5.12
C LEU A 139 8.13 1.97 3.98
N LEU A 140 6.95 1.40 3.73
CA LEU A 140 5.99 1.90 2.74
C LEU A 140 5.67 3.38 2.97
N CYS A 141 5.33 3.75 4.20
CA CYS A 141 4.88 5.09 4.54
C CYS A 141 6.03 6.11 4.69
N GLY A 142 7.26 5.67 4.95
CA GLY A 142 8.41 6.54 5.18
C GLY A 142 8.12 7.61 6.25
N SER A 143 8.38 8.88 5.93
CA SER A 143 8.11 10.03 6.79
C SER A 143 6.69 10.60 6.70
N LEU A 144 5.84 10.09 5.80
CA LEU A 144 4.48 10.61 5.62
C LEU A 144 3.61 10.36 6.86
N PRO A 145 2.71 11.27 7.25
CA PRO A 145 1.74 10.97 8.31
C PRO A 145 0.90 9.75 7.93
N VAL A 146 0.65 8.87 8.91
CA VAL A 146 -0.08 7.62 8.71
C VAL A 146 -1.42 7.71 9.42
N TYR A 147 -2.50 7.38 8.72
CA TYR A 147 -3.85 7.46 9.27
C TYR A 147 -4.61 6.14 9.10
N TRP A 148 -5.48 5.82 10.06
CA TRP A 148 -6.47 4.77 9.93
C TRP A 148 -7.58 5.22 8.99
N ALA A 149 -7.87 4.38 7.98
CA ALA A 149 -8.99 4.51 7.06
C ALA A 149 -10.21 3.72 7.53
#